data_AF-A0A2V6CK35-F1
#
_entry.id   AF-A0A2V6CK35-F1
#
_cell.length_a   1.000
_cell.length_b   1.000
_cell.length_c   1.000
_cell.angle_alpha   90.00
_cell.angle_beta   90.00
_cell.angle_gamma   90.00
#
_symmetry.space_group_name_H-M   'P 1'
#
loop_
_entity.id
_entity.type
_entity.pdbx_description
1 polymer ?
#
loop_
_entity_poly.entity_id
_entity_poly.type
_entity_poly.pdbx_seq_one_letter_code
_entity_poly.pdbx_strand_id
1 'polypeptide(L)'
;MFLIRLSARRCRSTRFRAGGLVLAGWLGLVTLAQGAETNRPPAEVVIPKSVFVSEGDVGKDPFFPNSTRTKRRAPEDPVKKPVQQDLSQLLVLKGITGPPEKRIALINNLPFAKDEEGEVKAGNGKVKIRVLEIGEKSVTVSIAGTVAPKELLLQETLLPINK
;
A
#
# COMPACT_ATOMS: atom_id res chain seq x y z
N MET A 1 21.17 11.65 27.62
CA MET A 1 20.20 12.74 27.89
C MET A 1 19.41 12.98 26.60
N PHE A 2 18.17 12.48 26.55
CA PHE A 2 17.22 12.62 25.45
C PHE A 2 16.87 14.13 25.26
N LEU A 3 16.57 14.65 24.07
CA LEU A 3 15.30 14.46 23.36
C LEU A 3 15.38 15.05 21.93
N ILE A 4 14.93 14.26 20.94
CA ILE A 4 14.61 14.71 19.57
C ILE A 4 13.09 14.97 19.48
N ARG A 5 12.78 16.05 18.75
CA ARG A 5 11.52 16.54 18.17
C ARG A 5 10.31 15.60 18.15
N LEU A 6 9.13 16.20 18.37
CA LEU A 6 7.88 15.80 17.71
C LEU A 6 7.07 17.06 17.32
N SER A 7 6.90 17.26 16.01
CA SER A 7 5.99 18.24 15.43
C SER A 7 4.58 17.63 15.39
N ALA A 8 3.66 18.22 16.15
CA ALA A 8 2.27 17.80 16.16
C ALA A 8 1.46 18.60 15.13
N ARG A 9 1.01 17.90 14.07
CA ARG A 9 -0.09 18.32 13.21
C ARG A 9 -1.34 18.47 14.08
N ARG A 10 -1.87 19.69 14.21
CA ARG A 10 -3.07 19.95 15.01
C ARG A 10 -4.30 20.08 14.13
N CYS A 11 -5.27 19.24 14.46
CA CYS A 11 -6.56 19.01 13.84
C CYS A 11 -7.48 20.24 13.92
N ARG A 12 -8.32 20.42 12.88
CA ARG A 12 -9.45 21.37 12.85
C ARG A 12 -10.48 21.00 13.91
N SER A 13 -10.98 21.99 14.65
CA SER A 13 -12.41 22.12 14.98
C SER A 13 -12.67 23.53 15.56
N THR A 14 -13.30 24.37 14.75
CA THR A 14 -13.81 25.68 15.18
C THR A 14 -15.06 25.46 16.01
N ARG A 15 -14.98 25.76 17.31
CA ARG A 15 -16.16 25.80 18.19
C ARG A 15 -16.90 27.11 17.96
N PHE A 16 -18.10 27.01 17.43
CA PHE A 16 -19.13 28.05 17.50
C PHE A 16 -19.37 28.40 18.98
N ARG A 17 -19.29 29.69 19.31
CA ARG A 17 -20.02 30.24 20.46
C ARG A 17 -20.80 31.46 19.98
N ALA A 18 -22.12 31.28 20.02
CA ALA A 18 -23.11 32.32 19.93
C ALA A 18 -23.00 33.26 21.13
N GLY A 19 -23.35 34.53 20.92
CA GLY A 19 -23.58 35.50 21.99
C GLY A 19 -23.39 36.92 21.50
N GLY A 20 -24.48 37.66 21.37
CA GLY A 20 -24.42 39.09 21.06
C GLY A 20 -25.68 39.63 20.41
N LEU A 21 -26.76 39.65 21.19
CA LEU A 21 -28.01 40.34 20.88
C LEU A 21 -27.77 41.86 20.99
N VAL A 22 -27.86 42.61 19.89
CA VAL A 22 -28.01 44.07 19.93
C VAL A 22 -29.08 44.48 18.94
N LEU A 23 -30.15 45.05 19.51
CA LEU A 23 -31.27 45.74 18.88
C LEU A 23 -30.80 46.95 18.07
N ALA A 24 -31.33 47.12 16.86
CA ALA A 24 -31.59 48.43 16.29
C ALA A 24 -32.68 48.28 15.22
N GLY A 25 -33.83 48.92 15.46
CA GLY A 25 -35.01 48.83 14.63
C GLY A 25 -34.80 49.41 13.24
N TRP A 26 -35.51 48.83 12.27
CA TRP A 26 -35.82 49.44 10.99
C TRP A 26 -37.31 49.19 10.72
N LEU A 27 -38.09 50.28 10.73
CA LEU A 27 -39.39 50.33 10.09
C LEU A 27 -39.16 50.07 8.60
N GLY A 28 -39.53 48.88 8.13
CA GLY A 28 -39.51 48.52 6.72
C GLY A 28 -40.90 48.06 6.30
N LEU A 29 -41.53 48.85 5.44
CA LEU A 29 -42.79 48.55 4.75
C LEU A 29 -42.69 47.15 4.09
N VAL A 30 -43.42 46.15 4.60
CA VAL A 30 -43.49 44.83 3.96
C VAL A 30 -44.42 44.91 2.75
N THR A 31 -43.84 45.11 1.57
CA THR A 31 -44.54 44.84 0.32
C THR A 31 -44.62 43.33 0.14
N LEU A 32 -45.83 42.78 0.18
CA LEU A 32 -46.12 41.42 -0.28
C LEU A 32 -45.91 41.39 -1.81
N ALA A 33 -44.68 41.08 -2.23
CA ALA A 33 -44.37 40.82 -3.62
C ALA A 33 -45.02 39.49 -4.05
N GLN A 34 -46.19 39.57 -4.68
CA GLN A 34 -46.76 38.46 -5.42
C GLN A 34 -45.92 38.25 -6.69
N GLY A 35 -45.02 37.27 -6.64
CA GLY A 35 -44.26 36.83 -7.81
C GLY A 35 -45.19 36.16 -8.82
N ALA A 36 -45.07 36.55 -10.10
CA ALA A 36 -45.83 35.98 -11.21
C ALA A 36 -45.58 34.46 -11.38
N GLU A 37 -46.62 33.72 -11.81
CA GLU A 37 -46.62 32.27 -12.04
C GLU A 37 -45.65 31.77 -13.13
N THR A 38 -44.96 32.67 -13.83
CA THR A 38 -44.10 32.38 -14.98
C THR A 38 -42.75 31.73 -14.64
N ASN A 39 -42.41 31.59 -13.35
CA ASN A 39 -41.17 30.93 -12.89
C ASN A 39 -41.39 29.51 -12.33
N ARG A 40 -42.53 28.87 -12.61
CA ARG A 40 -42.75 27.48 -12.19
C ARG A 40 -41.96 26.54 -13.11
N PRO A 41 -41.03 25.72 -12.59
CA PRO A 41 -40.32 24.74 -13.41
C PRO A 41 -41.36 23.78 -14.03
N PRO A 42 -41.25 23.46 -15.34
CA PRO A 42 -42.19 22.55 -16.01
C PRO A 42 -42.27 21.21 -15.26
N ALA A 43 -43.48 20.64 -15.15
CA ALA A 43 -43.68 19.34 -14.52
C ALA A 43 -42.78 18.29 -15.20
N GLU A 44 -41.96 17.60 -14.39
CA GLU A 44 -40.94 16.65 -14.85
C GLU A 44 -41.62 15.45 -15.49
N VAL A 45 -41.62 15.39 -16.82
CA VAL A 45 -42.13 14.25 -17.58
C VAL A 45 -41.19 13.07 -17.34
N VAL A 46 -41.63 12.08 -16.57
CA VAL A 46 -40.85 10.88 -16.25
C VAL A 46 -40.67 10.02 -17.50
N ILE A 47 -39.50 10.13 -18.12
CA ILE A 47 -39.13 9.32 -19.29
C ILE A 47 -38.94 7.87 -18.84
N PRO A 48 -39.63 6.88 -19.43
CA PRO A 48 -39.45 5.49 -19.06
C PRO A 48 -38.02 5.04 -19.38
N LYS A 49 -37.35 4.46 -18.39
CA LYS A 49 -36.00 3.92 -18.57
C LYS A 49 -36.10 2.54 -19.21
N SER A 50 -35.57 2.38 -20.42
CA SER A 50 -35.37 1.07 -21.03
C SER A 50 -34.23 0.35 -20.32
N VAL A 51 -34.55 -0.69 -19.55
CA VAL A 51 -33.55 -1.55 -18.89
C VAL A 51 -33.32 -2.77 -19.78
N PHE A 52 -32.15 -2.83 -20.43
CA PHE A 52 -31.72 -4.00 -21.16
C PHE A 52 -30.95 -4.93 -20.20
N VAL A 53 -31.47 -6.13 -19.98
CA VAL A 53 -30.81 -7.18 -19.20
C VAL A 53 -30.10 -8.11 -20.17
N SER A 54 -28.77 -8.08 -20.18
CA SER A 54 -27.94 -9.04 -20.92
C SER A 54 -27.55 -10.20 -20.02
N GLU A 55 -28.34 -11.27 -20.07
CA GLU A 55 -27.91 -12.58 -19.58
C GLU A 55 -26.79 -13.06 -20.52
N GLY A 56 -25.59 -13.31 -20.00
CA GLY A 56 -24.32 -13.38 -20.75
C GLY A 56 -24.20 -14.44 -21.86
N ASP A 57 -25.28 -15.16 -22.15
CA ASP A 57 -25.35 -16.25 -23.11
C ASP A 57 -26.15 -15.92 -24.39
N VAL A 58 -26.86 -14.79 -24.45
CA VAL A 58 -27.71 -14.45 -25.61
C VAL A 58 -26.97 -13.56 -26.62
N GLY A 59 -26.74 -14.09 -27.82
CA GLY A 59 -26.11 -13.42 -28.95
C GLY A 59 -24.64 -13.79 -29.15
N LYS A 60 -24.30 -14.33 -30.33
CA LYS A 60 -22.90 -14.53 -30.75
C LYS A 60 -22.44 -13.32 -31.55
N ASP A 61 -21.22 -12.86 -31.28
CA ASP A 61 -20.59 -11.79 -32.04
C ASP A 61 -20.28 -12.32 -33.47
N PRO A 62 -20.86 -11.73 -34.53
CA PRO A 62 -20.65 -12.20 -35.90
C PRO A 62 -19.20 -12.03 -36.38
N PHE A 63 -18.41 -11.17 -35.75
CA PHE A 63 -17.01 -10.96 -36.10
C PHE A 63 -16.07 -11.87 -35.28
N PHE A 64 -16.53 -12.35 -34.12
CA PHE A 64 -15.75 -13.22 -33.23
C PHE A 64 -16.62 -14.36 -32.65
N PRO A 65 -17.04 -15.34 -33.48
CA PRO A 65 -18.00 -16.38 -33.08
C PRO A 65 -17.53 -17.25 -31.90
N ASN A 66 -16.21 -17.40 -31.73
CA ASN A 66 -15.60 -18.21 -30.68
C ASN A 66 -15.15 -17.41 -29.44
N SER A 67 -15.51 -16.13 -29.33
CA SER A 67 -15.10 -15.29 -28.20
C SER A 67 -15.72 -15.78 -26.88
N THR A 68 -14.90 -15.92 -25.84
CA THR A 68 -15.33 -16.19 -24.46
C THR A 68 -15.42 -14.92 -23.62
N ARG A 69 -15.25 -13.73 -24.24
CA ARG A 69 -15.21 -12.44 -23.54
C ARG A 69 -16.49 -12.11 -22.77
N THR A 70 -17.64 -12.56 -23.27
CA THR A 70 -18.95 -12.34 -22.64
C THR A 70 -19.26 -13.33 -21.52
N LYS A 71 -18.49 -14.43 -21.40
CA LYS A 71 -18.69 -15.41 -20.34
C LYS A 71 -18.18 -14.85 -19.01
N ARG A 72 -19.04 -14.78 -18.00
CA ARG A 72 -18.67 -14.42 -16.63
C ARG A 72 -17.67 -15.44 -16.09
N ARG A 73 -16.45 -14.99 -15.77
CA ARG A 73 -15.42 -15.84 -15.14
C ARG A 73 -15.97 -16.36 -13.81
N ALA A 74 -15.97 -17.68 -13.62
CA ALA A 74 -16.38 -18.29 -12.36
C ALA A 74 -15.52 -17.72 -11.21
N PRO A 75 -16.07 -17.56 -9.99
CA PRO A 75 -15.26 -17.18 -8.84
C PRO A 75 -14.21 -18.26 -8.63
N GLU A 76 -12.93 -17.89 -8.71
CA GLU A 76 -11.83 -18.79 -8.41
C GLU A 76 -11.83 -19.06 -6.90
N ASP A 77 -11.78 -20.35 -6.53
CA ASP A 77 -11.71 -20.81 -5.14
C ASP A 77 -10.57 -20.12 -4.36
N PRO A 78 -10.71 -19.92 -3.03
CA PRO A 78 -9.74 -19.18 -2.24
C PRO A 78 -8.36 -19.85 -2.35
N VAL A 79 -7.48 -19.13 -3.03
CA VAL A 79 -6.03 -19.30 -3.15
C VAL A 79 -5.46 -20.12 -1.98
N LYS A 80 -5.00 -21.34 -2.29
CA LYS A 80 -4.15 -22.15 -1.39
C LYS A 80 -3.07 -21.22 -0.82
N LYS A 81 -3.05 -21.06 0.52
CA LYS A 81 -1.98 -20.32 1.21
C LYS A 81 -0.64 -20.85 0.68
N PRO A 82 0.24 -19.99 0.14
CA PRO A 82 1.52 -20.47 -0.37
C PRO A 82 2.25 -21.15 0.77
N VAL A 83 2.61 -22.42 0.57
CA VAL A 83 3.54 -23.16 1.43
C VAL A 83 4.76 -22.25 1.57
N GLN A 84 4.98 -21.73 2.78
CA GLN A 84 6.17 -20.93 3.08
C GLN A 84 7.38 -21.85 2.91
N GLN A 85 7.99 -21.82 1.73
CA GLN A 85 9.27 -22.45 1.51
C GLN A 85 10.28 -21.72 2.40
N ASP A 86 11.12 -22.47 3.10
CA ASP A 86 12.19 -21.92 3.95
C ASP A 86 13.32 -21.31 3.08
N LEU A 87 13.01 -20.20 2.41
CA LEU A 87 13.92 -19.44 1.55
C LEU A 87 15.09 -18.84 2.33
N SER A 88 15.03 -18.90 3.66
CA SER A 88 16.08 -18.52 4.60
C SER A 88 17.42 -19.20 4.30
N GLN A 89 17.43 -20.43 3.78
CA GLN A 89 18.65 -21.18 3.46
C GLN A 89 19.44 -20.61 2.27
N LEU A 90 18.77 -19.86 1.38
CA LEU A 90 19.35 -19.31 0.16
C LEU A 90 19.94 -17.90 0.35
N LEU A 91 19.90 -17.37 1.57
CA LEU A 91 20.50 -16.09 1.90
C LEU A 91 21.98 -16.28 2.22
N VAL A 92 22.81 -15.57 1.47
CA VAL A 92 24.25 -15.68 1.55
C VAL A 92 24.86 -14.30 1.77
N LEU A 93 25.72 -14.20 2.78
CA LEU A 93 26.54 -13.02 3.03
C LEU A 93 27.80 -13.09 2.16
N LYS A 94 27.90 -12.19 1.19
CA LYS A 94 29.02 -12.13 0.26
C LYS A 94 30.16 -11.23 0.72
N GLY A 95 29.85 -10.21 1.51
CA GLY A 95 30.82 -9.21 1.90
C GLY A 95 30.32 -8.33 3.03
N ILE A 96 31.27 -7.79 3.80
CA ILE A 96 31.04 -6.72 4.77
C ILE A 96 32.02 -5.60 4.41
N THR A 97 31.53 -4.37 4.30
CA THR A 97 32.34 -3.20 3.95
C THR A 97 32.07 -2.05 4.92
N GLY A 98 33.00 -1.10 4.98
CA GLY A 98 32.86 0.12 5.79
C GLY A 98 33.46 0.04 7.20
N PRO A 99 33.55 1.20 7.88
CA PRO A 99 34.08 1.31 9.24
C PRO A 99 33.11 0.72 10.27
N PRO A 100 33.56 0.39 11.50
CA PRO A 100 32.72 -0.23 12.54
C PRO A 100 31.45 0.56 12.88
N GLU A 101 31.48 1.89 12.78
CA GLU A 101 30.32 2.75 13.05
C GLU A 101 29.25 2.71 11.93
N LYS A 102 29.65 2.38 10.70
CA LYS A 102 28.78 2.40 9.51
C LYS A 102 29.10 1.22 8.59
N ARG A 103 28.98 0.01 9.13
CA ARG A 103 29.16 -1.21 8.34
C ARG A 103 27.99 -1.42 7.39
N ILE A 104 28.30 -1.96 6.22
CA ILE A 104 27.35 -2.34 5.18
C ILE A 104 27.55 -3.82 4.90
N ALA A 105 26.48 -4.60 5.03
CA ALA A 105 26.46 -6.02 4.72
C ALA A 105 25.93 -6.24 3.30
N LEU A 106 26.59 -7.10 2.53
CA LEU A 106 26.18 -7.43 1.16
C LEU A 106 25.52 -8.81 1.15
N ILE A 107 24.19 -8.84 1.22
CA ILE A 107 23.37 -10.06 1.27
C ILE A 107 22.78 -10.30 -0.12
N ASN A 108 23.09 -11.44 -0.76
CA ASN A 108 22.63 -11.76 -2.13
C ASN A 108 22.76 -10.57 -3.12
N ASN A 109 23.92 -9.90 -3.11
CA ASN A 109 24.25 -8.71 -3.91
C ASN A 109 23.52 -7.41 -3.56
N LEU A 110 22.73 -7.37 -2.49
CA LEU A 110 22.06 -6.16 -2.03
C LEU A 110 22.77 -5.63 -0.78
N PRO A 111 23.13 -4.33 -0.77
CA PRO A 111 23.74 -3.69 0.40
C PRO A 111 22.65 -3.38 1.45
N PHE A 112 22.97 -3.63 2.71
CA PHE A 112 22.14 -3.30 3.85
C PHE A 112 22.95 -2.65 4.96
N ALA A 113 22.42 -1.59 5.54
CA ALA A 113 22.90 -0.99 6.77
C ALA A 113 22.29 -1.66 8.02
N LYS A 114 22.84 -1.35 9.19
CA LYS A 114 22.27 -1.74 10.48
C LYS A 114 20.84 -1.19 10.59
N ASP A 115 19.92 -2.01 11.09
CA ASP A 115 18.50 -1.70 11.28
C ASP A 115 17.70 -1.42 10.00
N GLU A 116 18.26 -1.73 8.83
CA GLU A 116 17.57 -1.57 7.55
C GLU A 116 16.68 -2.77 7.23
N GLU A 117 15.52 -2.48 6.63
CA GLU A 117 14.58 -3.48 6.12
C GLU A 117 14.55 -3.45 4.59
N GLY A 118 14.58 -4.61 3.95
CA GLY A 118 14.41 -4.68 2.50
C GLY A 118 14.08 -6.05 1.97
N GLU A 119 13.80 -6.10 0.66
CA GLU A 119 13.38 -7.30 -0.03
C GLU A 119 14.55 -7.90 -0.83
N VAL A 120 14.92 -9.12 -0.50
CA VAL A 120 16.02 -9.86 -1.13
C VAL A 120 15.47 -11.00 -1.97
N LYS A 121 16.04 -11.19 -3.16
CA LYS A 121 15.73 -12.34 -4.01
C LYS A 121 16.48 -13.56 -3.47
N ALA A 122 15.73 -14.60 -3.11
CA ALA A 122 16.23 -15.86 -2.60
C ALA A 122 15.69 -16.99 -3.49
N GLY A 123 16.51 -17.46 -4.43
CA GLY A 123 16.10 -18.41 -5.47
C GLY A 123 14.94 -17.86 -6.31
N ASN A 124 13.81 -18.54 -6.29
CA ASN A 124 12.62 -18.18 -7.06
C ASN A 124 11.66 -17.24 -6.30
N GLY A 125 11.95 -16.94 -5.04
CA GLY A 125 11.11 -16.13 -4.18
C GLY A 125 11.76 -14.82 -3.75
N LYS A 126 10.93 -13.93 -3.20
CA LYS A 126 11.38 -12.71 -2.55
C LYS A 126 11.14 -12.81 -1.05
N VAL A 127 12.13 -12.39 -0.27
CA VAL A 127 12.13 -12.50 1.18
C VAL A 127 12.35 -11.11 1.76
N LYS A 128 11.47 -10.68 2.66
CA LYS A 128 11.68 -9.45 3.42
C LYS A 128 12.54 -9.75 4.64
N ILE A 129 13.59 -8.97 4.80
CA ILE A 129 14.62 -9.17 5.83
C ILE A 129 14.85 -7.84 6.53
N ARG A 130 15.12 -7.91 7.83
CA ARG A 130 15.63 -6.80 8.62
C ARG A 130 16.97 -7.18 9.24
N VAL A 131 17.98 -6.34 9.00
CA VAL A 131 19.32 -6.52 9.59
C VAL A 131 19.33 -5.98 11.00
N LEU A 132 19.66 -6.81 11.99
CA LEU A 132 19.73 -6.41 13.39
C LEU A 132 21.13 -5.91 13.75
N GLU A 133 22.16 -6.67 13.36
CA GLU A 133 23.54 -6.38 13.73
C GLU A 133 24.51 -6.86 12.65
N ILE A 134 25.58 -6.09 12.44
CA ILE A 134 26.64 -6.37 11.48
C ILE A 134 27.96 -6.51 12.23
N GLY A 135 28.37 -7.76 12.42
CA GLY A 135 29.67 -8.13 13.00
C GLY A 135 30.81 -8.00 11.99
N GLU A 136 31.97 -8.56 12.32
CA GLU A 136 33.17 -8.52 11.45
C GLU A 136 33.13 -9.62 10.38
N LYS A 137 32.59 -10.78 10.76
CA LYS A 137 32.52 -11.97 9.93
C LYS A 137 31.10 -12.53 9.83
N SER A 138 30.16 -11.98 10.59
CA SER A 138 28.78 -12.45 10.64
C SER A 138 27.78 -11.30 10.67
N VAL A 139 26.57 -11.58 10.23
CA VAL A 139 25.45 -10.64 10.20
C VAL A 139 24.21 -11.33 10.74
N THR A 140 23.56 -10.71 11.72
CA THR A 140 22.33 -11.22 12.32
C THR A 140 21.13 -10.58 11.63
N VAL A 141 20.28 -11.41 11.02
CA VAL A 141 19.10 -10.99 10.27
C VAL A 141 17.83 -11.63 10.80
N SER A 142 16.76 -10.85 10.84
CA SER A 142 15.40 -11.34 11.07
C SER A 142 14.66 -11.44 9.74
N ILE A 143 14.05 -12.59 9.48
CA ILE A 143 13.39 -12.91 8.21
C ILE A 143 11.88 -12.93 8.43
N ALA A 144 11.13 -12.28 7.53
CA ALA A 144 9.67 -12.29 7.59
C ALA A 144 9.13 -13.72 7.38
N GLY A 145 8.62 -14.33 8.45
CA GLY A 145 8.08 -15.70 8.46
C GLY A 145 8.79 -16.63 9.44
N THR A 146 9.97 -16.27 9.95
CA THR A 146 10.67 -17.03 10.98
C THR A 146 10.81 -16.20 12.25
N VAL A 147 10.44 -16.76 13.40
CA VAL A 147 10.53 -16.06 14.70
C VAL A 147 11.98 -15.96 15.20
N ALA A 148 12.83 -16.91 14.82
CA ALA A 148 14.22 -16.92 15.23
C ALA A 148 15.09 -16.02 14.32
N PRO A 149 15.96 -15.17 14.90
CA PRO A 149 16.98 -14.48 14.12
C PRO A 149 17.97 -15.49 13.55
N LYS A 150 18.40 -15.28 12.31
CA LYS A 150 19.38 -16.11 11.63
C LYS A 150 20.71 -15.37 11.53
N GLU A 151 21.78 -16.05 11.91
CA GLU A 151 23.13 -15.58 11.68
C GLU A 151 23.61 -16.03 10.29
N LEU A 152 24.17 -15.10 9.52
CA LEU A 152 24.80 -15.36 8.23
C LEU A 152 26.30 -15.15 8.36
N LEU A 153 27.08 -16.18 8.03
CA LEU A 153 28.54 -16.11 8.01
C LEU A 153 29.05 -15.66 6.65
N LEU A 154 30.15 -14.92 6.66
CA LEU A 154 30.85 -14.50 5.46
C LEU A 154 31.34 -15.74 4.69
N GLN A 155 31.05 -15.81 3.39
CA GLN A 155 31.63 -16.85 2.54
C GLN A 155 33.12 -16.61 2.33
N GLU A 156 33.95 -17.45 2.94
CA GLU A 156 35.39 -17.50 2.68
C GLU A 156 35.61 -18.06 1.27
N THR A 157 35.79 -17.17 0.28
CA THR A 157 36.24 -17.59 -1.05
C THR A 157 37.73 -17.81 -0.97
N LEU A 158 38.14 -19.06 -0.70
CA LEU A 158 39.54 -19.46 -0.77
C LEU A 158 39.98 -19.36 -2.23
N LEU A 159 40.80 -18.36 -2.55
CA LEU A 159 41.45 -18.30 -3.85
C LEU A 159 42.38 -19.52 -3.96
N PRO A 160 42.28 -20.34 -5.02
CA PRO A 160 43.23 -21.43 -5.22
C PRO A 160 44.62 -20.81 -5.40
N ILE A 161 45.52 -21.09 -4.44
CA ILE A 161 46.93 -20.74 -4.57
C ILE A 161 47.50 -21.71 -5.59
N ASN A 162 47.65 -21.26 -6.84
CA ASN A 162 48.40 -22.02 -7.85
C ASN A 162 49.86 -22.04 -7.40
N LYS A 163 50.41 -23.24 -7.17
CA LYS A 163 51.81 -23.47 -6.83
C LYS A 163 52.69 -23.42 -8.07
#